data_AF-A0A5B9R5X1-F1
#
_entry.id   AF-A0A5B9R5X1-F1
#
_cell.length_a   1.000
_cell.length_b   1.000
_cell.length_c   1.000
_cell.angle_alpha   90.00
_cell.angle_beta   90.00
_cell.angle_gamma   90.00
#
_symmetry.space_group_name_H-M   'P 1'
#
loop_
_entity.id
_entity.type
_entity.pdbx_description
1 polymer ?
#
loop_
_entity_poly.entity_id
_entity_poly.type
_entity_poly.pdbx_seq_one_letter_code
_entity_poly.pdbx_strand_id
1 'polypeptide(L)'
;MAGDIEEFLRRAAERRQQRANQRNAQQQQATRPAAPQYTDRATERLPRAERRAQQAPPYQPPVQQAEPLLAEIIEDDEHESMSQRRRSREAEDQAKVDSELQRHSEEGKQERSDRGEQSNAAEDIIRLLKSPNGMKQAVILREILEPRSNFWD
;
A
#
# COMPACT_ATOMS: atom_id res chain seq x y z
N MET A 1 -24.03 -36.10 -12.40
CA MET A 1 -23.21 -35.00 -12.97
C MET A 1 -21.87 -34.84 -12.25
N ALA A 2 -21.26 -35.94 -11.75
CA ALA A 2 -19.98 -35.88 -11.00
C ALA A 2 -18.73 -35.89 -11.92
N GLY A 3 -18.86 -36.30 -13.17
CA GLY A 3 -17.74 -36.33 -14.13
C GLY A 3 -17.26 -34.95 -14.58
N ASP A 4 -18.11 -33.92 -14.50
CA ASP A 4 -17.76 -32.55 -14.93
C ASP A 4 -16.77 -31.87 -13.95
N ILE A 5 -16.87 -32.19 -12.66
CA ILE A 5 -16.01 -31.62 -11.62
C ILE A 5 -14.57 -32.15 -11.74
N GLU A 6 -14.41 -33.44 -12.01
CA GLU A 6 -13.08 -34.05 -12.17
C GLU A 6 -12.38 -33.53 -13.43
N GLU A 7 -13.12 -33.38 -14.53
CA GLU A 7 -12.60 -32.78 -15.76
C GLU A 7 -12.24 -31.30 -15.57
N PHE A 8 -13.07 -30.54 -14.85
CA PHE A 8 -12.79 -29.16 -14.49
C PHE A 8 -11.51 -29.02 -13.65
N LEU A 9 -11.35 -29.86 -12.62
CA LEU A 9 -10.15 -29.84 -11.76
C LEU A 9 -8.90 -30.22 -12.54
N ARG A 10 -8.98 -31.22 -13.43
CA ARG A 10 -7.86 -31.63 -14.30
C ARG A 10 -7.45 -30.50 -15.24
N ARG A 11 -8.41 -29.85 -15.88
CA ARG A 11 -8.19 -28.70 -16.77
C ARG A 11 -7.68 -27.46 -16.03
N ALA A 12 -8.13 -27.24 -14.79
CA ALA A 12 -7.65 -26.15 -13.94
C ALA A 12 -6.20 -26.36 -13.49
N ALA A 13 -5.85 -27.60 -13.09
CA ALA A 13 -4.48 -27.97 -12.73
C ALA A 13 -3.51 -27.79 -13.91
N GLU A 14 -3.92 -28.22 -15.11
CA GLU A 14 -3.12 -28.06 -16.33
C GLU A 14 -2.88 -26.58 -16.68
N ARG A 15 -3.91 -25.73 -16.60
CA ARG A 15 -3.76 -24.27 -16.79
C ARG A 15 -2.81 -23.65 -15.77
N ARG A 16 -2.83 -24.11 -14.51
CA ARG A 16 -1.94 -23.61 -13.46
C ARG A 16 -0.49 -23.97 -13.75
N GLN A 17 -0.22 -25.20 -14.19
CA GLN A 17 1.14 -25.65 -14.55
C GLN A 17 1.69 -24.88 -15.76
N GLN A 18 0.87 -24.69 -16.80
CA GLN A 18 1.27 -23.92 -17.98
C GLN A 18 1.63 -22.46 -17.63
N ARG A 19 0.85 -21.81 -16.74
CA ARG A 19 1.14 -20.44 -16.27
C ARG A 19 2.40 -20.36 -15.41
N ALA A 20 2.68 -21.39 -14.61
CA ALA A 20 3.90 -21.43 -13.79
C ALA A 20 5.17 -21.51 -14.66
N ASN A 21 5.15 -22.34 -15.71
CA ASN A 21 6.28 -22.46 -16.63
C ASN A 21 6.54 -21.17 -17.43
N GLN A 22 5.49 -20.44 -17.83
CA GLN A 22 5.64 -19.14 -18.50
C GLN A 22 6.22 -18.05 -17.58
N ARG A 23 5.84 -18.04 -16.29
CA ARG A 23 6.39 -17.09 -15.30
C ARG A 23 7.87 -17.33 -15.04
N ASN A 24 8.32 -18.59 -14.98
CA ASN A 24 9.74 -18.90 -14.77
C ASN A 24 10.62 -18.53 -15.97
N ALA A 25 10.10 -18.60 -17.20
CA ALA A 25 10.82 -18.16 -18.40
C ALA A 25 10.96 -16.63 -18.47
N GLN A 26 9.96 -15.87 -18.00
CA GLN A 26 10.02 -14.39 -17.98
C GLN A 26 10.90 -13.81 -16.86
N GLN A 27 11.13 -14.56 -15.76
CA GLN A 27 11.96 -14.07 -14.66
C GLN A 27 13.47 -14.13 -14.92
N GLN A 28 13.94 -14.88 -15.95
CA GLN A 28 15.37 -14.98 -16.25
C GLN A 28 15.92 -13.83 -17.12
N GLN A 29 15.08 -12.94 -17.64
CA GLN A 29 15.50 -11.80 -18.48
C GLN A 29 15.16 -10.43 -17.89
N ALA A 30 14.61 -10.35 -16.68
CA ALA A 30 14.35 -9.07 -16.04
C ALA A 30 15.66 -8.50 -15.46
N THR A 31 16.38 -7.73 -16.28
CA THR A 31 17.36 -6.75 -15.79
C THR A 31 16.66 -5.86 -14.78
N ARG A 32 17.00 -6.03 -13.49
CA ARG A 32 16.43 -5.21 -12.42
C ARG A 32 16.76 -3.74 -12.72
N PRO A 33 15.76 -2.85 -12.82
CA PRO A 33 16.04 -1.43 -12.95
C PRO A 33 16.83 -0.98 -11.73
N ALA A 34 17.91 -0.22 -11.96
CA ALA A 34 18.71 0.36 -10.89
C ALA A 34 17.79 1.14 -9.94
N ALA A 35 18.00 0.98 -8.63
CA ALA A 35 17.20 1.69 -7.65
C ALA A 35 17.34 3.20 -7.87
N PRO A 36 16.23 3.97 -7.85
CA PRO A 36 16.29 5.41 -7.99
C PRO A 36 17.15 5.99 -6.85
N GLN A 37 18.18 6.76 -7.22
CA GLN A 37 18.96 7.53 -6.26
C GLN A 37 18.15 8.77 -5.89
N TYR A 38 17.63 8.80 -4.66
CA TYR A 38 16.95 9.97 -4.14
C TYR A 38 17.96 10.97 -3.60
N THR A 39 17.79 12.23 -3.97
CA THR A 39 18.51 13.38 -3.41
C THR A 39 18.11 13.57 -1.94
N ASP A 40 19.04 14.10 -1.14
CA ASP A 40 18.83 14.31 0.29
C ASP A 40 17.80 15.43 0.53
N ARG A 41 16.67 15.07 1.14
CA ARG A 41 15.54 15.96 1.48
C ARG A 41 15.96 17.17 2.29
N ALA A 42 17.03 17.07 3.08
CA ALA A 42 17.55 18.20 3.86
C ALA A 42 18.11 19.31 2.96
N THR A 43 18.76 18.95 1.86
CA THR A 43 19.32 19.95 0.93
C THR A 43 18.26 20.61 0.07
N GLU A 44 17.15 19.94 -0.26
CA GLU A 44 16.05 20.48 -1.11
C GLU A 44 15.18 21.53 -0.43
N ARG A 45 15.12 21.53 0.89
CA ARG A 45 14.31 22.49 1.65
C ARG A 45 14.98 23.83 1.90
N LEU A 46 16.27 23.94 1.58
CA LEU A 46 16.99 25.20 1.72
C LEU A 46 16.49 26.18 0.64
N PRO A 47 15.99 27.37 1.02
CA PRO A 47 15.59 28.38 0.05
C PRO A 47 16.79 28.69 -0.86
N ARG A 48 16.53 28.94 -2.15
CA ARG A 48 17.57 29.14 -3.19
C ARG A 48 18.64 30.18 -2.80
N ALA A 49 18.28 31.14 -1.96
CA ALA A 49 19.19 32.13 -1.37
C ALA A 49 20.29 31.49 -0.50
N GLU A 50 19.96 30.49 0.32
CA GLU A 50 20.90 29.81 1.22
C GLU A 50 21.78 28.79 0.50
N ARG A 51 21.24 28.08 -0.50
CA ARG A 51 22.05 27.22 -1.39
C ARG A 51 23.13 28.02 -2.13
N ARG A 52 22.80 29.23 -2.57
CA ARG A 52 23.74 30.12 -3.28
C ARG A 52 24.78 30.73 -2.33
N ALA A 53 24.44 30.93 -1.06
CA ALA A 53 25.36 31.41 -0.04
C ALA A 53 26.43 30.37 0.36
N GLN A 54 26.10 29.07 0.30
CA GLN A 54 27.05 27.99 0.61
C GLN A 54 28.01 27.65 -0.53
N GLN A 55 27.77 28.14 -1.76
CA GLN A 55 28.55 27.79 -2.96
C GLN A 55 29.21 28.98 -3.67
N ALA A 56 29.18 30.20 -3.13
CA ALA A 56 29.70 31.36 -3.84
C ALA A 56 31.17 31.71 -3.47
N PRO A 57 32.12 31.68 -4.43
CA PRO A 57 33.30 32.55 -4.40
C PRO A 57 32.91 34.01 -4.76
N PRO A 58 33.75 35.03 -4.46
CA PRO A 58 33.32 36.42 -4.48
C PRO A 58 33.16 36.98 -5.91
N TYR A 59 31.96 37.53 -6.14
CA TYR A 59 31.58 38.64 -7.01
C TYR A 59 32.12 38.71 -8.46
N GLN A 60 31.20 38.61 -9.42
CA GLN A 60 31.15 39.43 -10.65
C GLN A 60 29.70 39.38 -11.20
N PRO A 61 29.08 40.51 -11.58
CA PRO A 61 27.79 40.47 -12.28
C PRO A 61 28.03 40.38 -13.80
N PRO A 62 27.61 39.30 -14.48
CA PRO A 62 27.57 39.32 -15.93
C PRO A 62 26.22 39.87 -16.42
N VAL A 63 26.36 40.70 -17.44
CA VAL A 63 25.33 41.28 -18.29
C VAL A 63 24.66 40.22 -19.16
N GLN A 64 23.37 40.45 -19.42
CA GLN A 64 22.65 40.19 -20.68
C GLN A 64 22.11 38.80 -21.07
N GLN A 65 20.98 38.91 -21.79
CA GLN A 65 20.30 37.98 -22.71
C GLN A 65 19.33 36.97 -22.09
N ALA A 66 18.05 37.35 -22.11
CA ALA A 66 16.92 36.44 -22.03
C ALA A 66 16.81 35.69 -23.36
N GLU A 67 17.37 34.48 -23.43
CA GLU A 67 16.98 33.51 -24.45
C GLU A 67 15.63 32.88 -24.09
N PRO A 68 14.70 32.72 -25.04
CA PRO A 68 13.49 31.95 -24.80
C PRO A 68 13.86 30.46 -24.66
N LEU A 69 13.66 29.90 -23.46
CA LEU A 69 13.75 28.46 -23.22
C LEU A 69 12.65 27.77 -24.03
N LEU A 70 13.03 27.07 -25.10
CA LEU A 70 12.16 26.13 -25.80
C LEU A 70 12.01 24.90 -24.90
N ALA A 71 10.85 24.74 -24.27
CA ALA A 71 10.51 23.50 -23.58
C ALA A 71 10.03 22.49 -24.62
N GLU A 72 10.85 21.49 -24.90
CA GLU A 72 10.42 20.30 -25.65
C GLU A 72 9.48 19.49 -24.74
N ILE A 73 8.21 19.39 -25.15
CA ILE A 73 7.19 18.61 -24.46
C ILE A 73 7.42 17.15 -24.87
N ILE A 74 7.97 16.35 -23.95
CA ILE A 74 8.06 14.89 -24.09
C ILE A 74 6.68 14.34 -23.72
N GLU A 75 5.84 14.12 -24.73
CA GLU A 75 4.53 13.46 -24.58
C GLU A 75 4.68 11.92 -24.63
N ASP A 76 4.07 11.26 -23.64
CA ASP A 76 3.37 9.97 -23.76
C ASP A 76 3.99 8.60 -23.38
N ASP A 77 5.20 8.49 -22.79
CA ASP A 77 5.68 7.18 -22.27
C ASP A 77 5.54 6.98 -20.74
N GLU A 78 5.23 8.03 -19.97
CA GLU A 78 5.21 7.93 -18.49
C GLU A 78 3.87 7.40 -17.92
N HIS A 79 2.76 7.55 -18.66
CA HIS A 79 1.43 7.21 -18.15
C HIS A 79 1.19 5.69 -18.05
N GLU A 80 1.73 4.89 -18.96
CA GLU A 80 1.65 3.43 -18.90
C GLU A 80 2.51 2.86 -17.75
N SER A 81 3.72 3.42 -17.56
CA SER A 81 4.63 3.07 -16.48
C SER A 81 4.02 3.34 -15.10
N MET A 82 3.36 4.48 -14.94
CA MET A 82 2.68 4.82 -13.68
C MET A 82 1.46 3.92 -13.42
N SER A 83 0.72 3.56 -14.46
CA SER A 83 -0.44 2.65 -14.35
C SER A 83 -0.02 1.23 -13.98
N GLN A 84 1.09 0.72 -14.54
CA GLN A 84 1.65 -0.57 -14.15
C GLN A 84 2.17 -0.57 -12.71
N ARG A 85 2.85 0.50 -12.28
CA ARG A 85 3.32 0.65 -10.88
C ARG A 85 2.18 0.71 -9.87
N ARG A 86 1.03 1.27 -10.23
CA ARG A 86 -0.16 1.26 -9.37
C ARG A 86 -0.71 -0.15 -9.21
N ARG A 87 -0.91 -0.88 -10.33
CA ARG A 87 -1.39 -2.27 -10.30
C ARG A 87 -0.48 -3.21 -9.53
N SER A 88 0.84 -3.04 -9.62
CA SER A 88 1.78 -3.88 -8.86
C SER A 88 1.70 -3.63 -7.36
N ARG A 89 1.53 -2.37 -6.93
CA ARG A 89 1.36 -2.02 -5.52
C ARG A 89 0.04 -2.53 -4.96
N GLU A 90 -1.05 -2.38 -5.71
CA GLU A 90 -2.37 -2.89 -5.32
C GLU A 90 -2.34 -4.42 -5.13
N ALA A 91 -1.62 -5.15 -5.98
CA ALA A 91 -1.45 -6.60 -5.84
C ALA A 91 -0.60 -6.99 -4.62
N GLU A 92 0.45 -6.24 -4.30
CA GLU A 92 1.26 -6.47 -3.10
C GLU A 92 0.50 -6.15 -1.81
N ASP A 93 -0.29 -5.07 -1.82
CA ASP A 93 -1.12 -4.68 -0.68
C ASP A 93 -2.24 -5.70 -0.43
N GLN A 94 -2.87 -6.21 -1.50
CA GLN A 94 -3.84 -7.30 -1.38
C GLN A 94 -3.20 -8.59 -0.84
N ALA A 95 -2.01 -8.96 -1.33
CA ALA A 95 -1.32 -10.14 -0.82
C ALA A 95 -0.93 -10.03 0.66
N LYS A 96 -0.58 -8.82 1.13
CA LYS A 96 -0.32 -8.55 2.55
C LYS A 96 -1.59 -8.68 3.38
N VAL A 97 -2.69 -8.08 2.93
CA VAL A 97 -4.00 -8.18 3.60
C VAL A 97 -4.45 -9.65 3.68
N ASP A 98 -4.34 -10.42 2.60
CA ASP A 98 -4.69 -11.84 2.59
C ASP A 98 -3.82 -12.66 3.55
N SER A 99 -2.52 -12.36 3.63
CA SER A 99 -1.60 -13.03 4.55
C SER A 99 -1.85 -12.67 6.02
N GLU A 100 -2.23 -11.42 6.31
CA GLU A 100 -2.63 -10.96 7.64
C GLU A 100 -3.96 -11.61 8.05
N LEU A 101 -4.91 -11.72 7.11
CA LEU A 101 -6.20 -12.39 7.35
C LEU A 101 -6.02 -13.89 7.63
N GLN A 102 -5.09 -14.54 6.92
CA GLN A 102 -4.73 -15.94 7.19
C GLN A 102 -4.07 -16.12 8.56
N ARG A 103 -3.11 -15.25 8.93
CA ARG A 103 -2.46 -15.28 10.25
C ARG A 103 -3.47 -15.12 11.38
N HIS A 104 -4.36 -14.13 11.28
CA HIS A 104 -5.42 -13.93 12.27
C HIS A 104 -6.45 -15.08 12.29
N SER A 105 -6.71 -15.74 11.16
CA SER A 105 -7.59 -16.91 11.13
C SER A 105 -6.95 -18.14 11.77
N GLU A 106 -5.62 -18.28 11.74
CA GLU A 106 -4.90 -19.39 12.36
C GLU A 106 -4.70 -19.15 13.86
N GLU A 107 -4.29 -17.95 14.26
CA GLU A 107 -4.18 -17.55 15.67
C GLU A 107 -5.54 -17.55 16.39
N GLY A 108 -6.60 -17.11 15.70
CA GLY A 108 -7.96 -17.13 16.24
C GLY A 108 -8.59 -18.53 16.35
N LYS A 109 -8.05 -19.55 15.66
CA LYS A 109 -8.51 -20.94 15.79
C LYS A 109 -7.90 -21.65 16.99
N GLN A 110 -6.71 -21.25 17.41
CA GLN A 110 -6.01 -21.87 18.54
C GLN A 110 -6.51 -21.36 19.90
N GLU A 111 -7.05 -20.13 19.98
CA GLU A 111 -7.67 -19.60 21.21
C GLU A 111 -9.17 -19.90 21.35
N ARG A 112 -9.88 -20.26 20.26
CA ARG A 112 -11.34 -20.49 20.27
C ARG A 112 -11.78 -21.92 20.51
N SER A 113 -10.86 -22.90 20.52
CA SER A 113 -11.22 -24.29 20.81
C SER A 113 -11.35 -24.62 22.30
N ASP A 114 -11.11 -23.66 23.21
CA ASP A 114 -11.11 -23.90 24.67
C ASP A 114 -12.05 -22.97 25.47
N ARG A 115 -12.92 -22.19 24.81
CA ARG A 115 -14.01 -21.48 25.49
C ARG A 115 -15.33 -21.76 24.79
N GLY A 116 -15.95 -22.83 25.27
CA GLY A 116 -17.31 -23.21 24.91
C GLY A 116 -18.31 -22.06 25.09
N GLU A 117 -19.35 -22.16 24.28
CA GLU A 117 -20.75 -22.04 24.71
C GLU A 117 -21.07 -20.84 25.64
N GLN A 118 -21.58 -19.77 25.04
CA GLN A 118 -22.44 -18.79 25.72
C GLN A 118 -21.86 -18.20 27.01
N SER A 119 -20.58 -17.82 27.07
CA SER A 119 -20.17 -16.83 28.07
C SER A 119 -20.98 -15.57 27.82
N ASN A 120 -21.68 -15.08 28.84
CA ASN A 120 -22.58 -13.94 28.77
C ASN A 120 -21.93 -12.79 28.01
N ALA A 121 -22.34 -12.55 26.76
CA ALA A 121 -21.77 -11.49 25.93
C ALA A 121 -21.85 -10.12 26.64
N ALA A 122 -22.89 -9.92 27.45
CA ALA A 122 -23.03 -8.77 28.33
C ALA A 122 -21.90 -8.64 29.37
N GLU A 123 -21.47 -9.74 30.00
CA GLU A 123 -20.35 -9.74 30.94
C GLU A 123 -19.01 -9.48 30.25
N ASP A 124 -18.82 -10.04 29.05
CA ASP A 124 -17.61 -9.80 28.26
C ASP A 124 -17.53 -8.34 27.81
N ILE A 125 -18.66 -7.75 27.42
CA ILE A 125 -18.77 -6.30 27.14
C ILE A 125 -18.48 -5.49 28.40
N ILE A 126 -19.03 -5.85 29.57
CA ILE A 126 -18.76 -5.16 30.83
C ILE A 126 -17.26 -5.24 31.20
N ARG A 127 -16.63 -6.41 31.00
CA ARG A 127 -15.18 -6.58 31.22
C ARG A 127 -14.36 -5.73 30.26
N LEU A 128 -14.76 -5.67 29.00
CA LEU A 128 -14.14 -4.82 27.99
C LEU A 128 -14.24 -3.34 28.39
N LEU A 129 -15.44 -2.87 28.76
CA LEU A 129 -15.71 -1.48 29.17
C LEU A 129 -14.96 -1.07 30.45
N LYS A 130 -14.67 -2.01 31.34
CA LYS A 130 -13.87 -1.77 32.55
C LYS A 130 -12.37 -1.61 32.25
N SER A 131 -11.91 -2.01 31.06
CA SER A 131 -10.52 -1.81 30.65
C SER A 131 -10.33 -0.41 30.03
N PRO A 132 -9.17 0.24 30.22
CA PRO A 132 -8.90 1.55 29.62
C PRO A 132 -8.90 1.51 28.09
N ASN A 133 -8.60 0.35 27.49
CA ASN A 133 -8.65 0.18 26.04
C ASN A 133 -10.10 0.03 25.53
N GLY A 134 -10.92 -0.79 26.20
CA GLY A 134 -12.33 -0.94 25.82
C GLY A 134 -13.15 0.32 26.04
N MET A 135 -12.79 1.17 27.00
CA MET A 135 -13.44 2.49 27.14
C MET A 135 -13.15 3.40 25.94
N LYS A 136 -11.92 3.40 25.40
CA LYS A 136 -11.59 4.13 24.16
C LYS A 136 -12.38 3.60 22.97
N GLN A 137 -12.48 2.27 22.85
CA GLN A 137 -13.28 1.64 21.81
C GLN A 137 -14.76 2.03 21.92
N ALA A 138 -15.31 2.09 23.14
CA ALA A 138 -16.69 2.53 23.36
C ALA A 138 -16.92 4.01 22.98
N VAL A 139 -15.96 4.90 23.26
CA VAL A 139 -16.03 6.30 22.83
C VAL A 139 -16.04 6.42 21.31
N ILE A 140 -15.16 5.67 20.63
CA ILE A 140 -15.11 5.65 19.16
C ILE A 140 -16.40 5.06 18.57
N LEU A 141 -16.89 3.94 19.12
CA LEU A 141 -18.15 3.33 18.68
C LEU A 141 -19.31 4.30 18.85
N ARG A 142 -19.33 5.07 19.94
CA ARG A 142 -20.31 6.13 20.14
C ARG A 142 -20.19 7.21 19.05
N GLU A 143 -18.98 7.67 18.73
CA GLU A 143 -18.77 8.67 17.68
C GLU A 143 -19.18 8.19 16.29
N ILE A 144 -19.01 6.91 15.98
CA ILE A 144 -19.43 6.31 14.70
C ILE A 144 -20.96 6.17 14.63
N LEU A 145 -21.59 5.72 15.73
CA LEU A 145 -23.03 5.45 15.78
C LEU A 145 -23.86 6.71 16.02
N GLU A 146 -23.32 7.70 16.71
CA GLU A 146 -23.85 9.06 16.85
C GLU A 146 -23.03 9.99 15.95
N PRO A 147 -23.20 9.93 14.61
CA PRO A 147 -22.57 10.91 13.75
C PRO A 147 -23.00 12.30 14.23
N ARG A 148 -22.04 13.20 14.42
CA ARG A 148 -22.29 14.58 14.88
C ARG A 148 -23.41 15.16 14.01
N SER A 149 -24.53 15.49 14.63
CA SER A 149 -25.75 15.99 13.97
C SER A 149 -25.53 17.27 13.13
N ASN A 150 -24.34 17.86 13.23
CA ASN A 150 -24.01 19.18 12.70
C ASN A 150 -23.11 19.10 11.46
N PHE A 151 -23.06 17.96 10.75
CA PHE A 151 -22.27 17.90 9.50
C PHE A 151 -22.91 18.70 8.36
N TRP A 152 -24.21 19.01 8.45
CA TRP A 152 -24.98 19.71 7.41
C TRP A 152 -25.73 20.97 7.89
N ASP A 153 -25.47 21.46 9.11
CA ASP A 153 -25.98 22.75 9.61
C ASP A 153 -24.96 23.88 9.43
#